data_AF-A0A4Y2LQC8-F1
#
_entry.id   AF-A0A4Y2LQC8-F1
#
_cell.length_a   1.000
_cell.length_b   1.000
_cell.length_c   1.000
_cell.angle_alpha   90.00
_cell.angle_beta   90.00
_cell.angle_gamma   90.00
#
_symmetry.space_group_name_H-M   'P 1'
#
loop_
_entity.id
_entity.type
_entity.pdbx_description
1 polymer ?
#
loop_
_entity_poly.entity_id
_entity_poly.type
_entity_poly.pdbx_seq_one_letter_code
_entity_poly.pdbx_strand_id
1 'polypeptide(L)'
;MYFTRENALAVASEPPRTTLTAFFDLCKQDRFARTLLYPEVPRYYTWDTGRKVFIRWKKGTPVFGSDVVASEALGRVYTVHPNNSECFFPRMLLHTIKGPTSYTMLETVDGPVCYIFREACQKLGLLEDDERWTKTMA
;
A
#
# COMPACT_ATOMS: atom_id res chain seq x y z
N MET A 1 13.06 17.29 -16.36
CA MET A 1 12.25 18.38 -15.79
C MET A 1 13.13 19.17 -14.84
N TYR A 2 13.20 20.49 -14.98
CA TYR A 2 14.03 21.32 -14.11
C TYR A 2 13.23 21.68 -12.85
N PHE A 3 13.84 21.51 -11.68
CA PHE A 3 13.31 21.99 -10.41
C PHE A 3 13.38 23.53 -10.40
N THR A 4 12.27 24.20 -10.68
CA THR A 4 12.09 25.64 -10.45
C THR A 4 11.21 25.85 -9.22
N ARG A 5 11.26 27.04 -8.62
CA ARG A 5 10.50 27.36 -7.40
C ARG A 5 9.00 27.30 -7.64
N GLU A 6 8.54 27.70 -8.83
CA GLU A 6 7.13 27.62 -9.22
C GLU A 6 6.70 26.16 -9.42
N ASN A 7 7.53 25.33 -10.08
CA ASN A 7 7.27 23.90 -10.23
C ASN A 7 7.25 23.18 -8.87
N ALA A 8 8.12 23.56 -7.93
CA ALA A 8 8.15 22.97 -6.60
C ALA A 8 6.90 23.30 -5.77
N LEU A 9 6.38 24.53 -5.87
CA LEU A 9 5.15 24.95 -5.18
C LEU A 9 3.90 24.28 -5.78
N ALA A 10 3.82 24.20 -7.11
CA ALA A 10 2.73 23.50 -7.79
C ALA A 10 2.72 21.98 -7.49
N VAL A 11 3.90 21.35 -7.41
CA VAL A 11 4.06 19.95 -6.99
C VAL A 11 3.69 19.75 -5.52
N ALA A 12 3.94 20.74 -4.66
CA ALA A 12 3.56 20.67 -3.25
C ALA A 12 2.04 20.84 -3.05
N SER A 13 1.37 21.67 -3.86
CA SER A 13 -0.09 21.85 -3.80
C SER A 13 -0.85 20.68 -4.39
N GLU A 14 -0.31 20.03 -5.43
CA GLU A 14 -0.87 18.86 -6.08
C GLU A 14 0.19 17.75 -6.17
N PRO A 15 0.39 16.98 -5.08
CA PRO A 15 1.37 15.90 -5.07
C PRO A 15 1.08 14.93 -6.22
N PRO A 16 2.09 14.56 -7.02
CA PRO A 16 1.90 13.72 -8.19
C PRO A 16 1.29 12.39 -7.78
N ARG A 17 0.22 11.98 -8.47
CA ARG A 17 -0.42 10.68 -8.23
C ARG A 17 0.62 9.56 -8.30
N THR A 18 0.75 8.82 -7.21
CA THR A 18 1.65 7.69 -7.08
C THR A 18 0.89 6.39 -7.33
N THR A 19 1.61 5.29 -7.51
CA THR A 19 0.99 3.96 -7.60
C THR A 19 0.23 3.61 -6.32
N LEU A 20 0.72 4.04 -5.16
CA LEU A 20 0.04 3.82 -3.88
C LEU A 20 -1.27 4.61 -3.76
N THR A 21 -1.27 5.90 -4.10
CA THR A 21 -2.52 6.69 -4.04
C THR A 21 -3.54 6.23 -5.08
N ALA A 22 -3.08 5.77 -6.25
CA ALA A 22 -3.95 5.13 -7.23
C ALA A 22 -4.51 3.78 -6.75
N PHE A 23 -3.79 3.03 -5.93
CA PHE A 23 -4.31 1.81 -5.29
C PHE A 23 -5.43 2.14 -4.29
N PHE A 24 -5.28 3.19 -3.50
CA PHE A 24 -6.36 3.65 -2.62
C PHE A 24 -7.62 4.03 -3.40
N ASP A 25 -7.47 4.73 -4.51
CA ASP A 25 -8.59 5.08 -5.37
C ASP A 25 -9.22 3.86 -6.03
N LEU A 26 -8.40 2.88 -6.44
CA LEU A 26 -8.88 1.59 -6.93
C LEU A 26 -9.73 0.89 -5.86
N CYS A 27 -9.24 0.84 -4.61
CA CYS A 27 -9.98 0.25 -3.49
C CYS A 27 -11.28 1.00 -3.21
N LYS A 28 -11.35 2.33 -3.39
CA LYS A 28 -12.62 3.07 -3.23
C LYS A 28 -13.66 2.63 -4.27
N GLN A 29 -13.23 2.37 -5.50
CA GLN A 29 -14.12 2.17 -6.65
C GLN A 29 -14.46 0.69 -6.91
N ASP A 30 -13.53 -0.23 -6.65
CA ASP A 30 -13.65 -1.64 -7.01
C ASP A 30 -13.71 -2.53 -5.77
N ARG A 31 -14.82 -3.25 -5.60
CA ARG A 31 -15.01 -4.17 -4.47
C ARG A 31 -14.01 -5.33 -4.49
N PHE A 32 -13.61 -5.80 -5.67
CA PHE A 32 -12.61 -6.87 -5.76
C PHE A 32 -11.24 -6.37 -5.31
N ALA A 33 -10.86 -5.14 -5.66
CA ALA A 33 -9.61 -4.56 -5.18
C ALA A 33 -9.55 -4.45 -3.66
N ARG A 34 -10.69 -4.24 -2.98
CA ARG A 34 -10.75 -4.22 -1.51
C ARG A 34 -10.39 -5.55 -0.85
N THR A 35 -10.46 -6.66 -1.59
CA THR A 35 -10.10 -7.98 -1.05
C THR A 35 -8.60 -8.28 -1.17
N LEU A 36 -7.83 -7.39 -1.80
CA LEU A 36 -6.42 -7.60 -2.13
C LEU A 36 -5.49 -6.85 -1.19
N LEU A 37 -4.34 -7.45 -0.93
CA LEU A 37 -3.15 -6.77 -0.45
C LEU A 37 -2.48 -6.03 -1.62
N TYR A 38 -1.73 -4.97 -1.33
CA TYR A 38 -0.99 -4.24 -2.36
C TYR A 38 -0.08 -5.13 -3.25
N PRO A 39 0.72 -6.08 -2.71
CA PRO A 39 1.53 -6.98 -3.54
C PRO A 39 0.73 -7.94 -4.44
N GLU A 40 -0.56 -8.15 -4.16
CA GLU A 40 -1.42 -9.02 -4.97
C GLU A 40 -2.03 -8.27 -6.17
N VAL A 41 -2.07 -6.94 -6.13
CA VAL A 41 -2.67 -6.09 -7.17
C VAL A 41 -2.13 -6.40 -8.58
N PRO A 42 -0.81 -6.55 -8.82
CA PRO A 42 -0.27 -6.83 -10.15
C PRO A 42 -0.79 -8.14 -10.78
N ARG A 43 -1.27 -9.09 -9.96
CA ARG A 43 -1.90 -10.33 -10.45
C ARG A 43 -3.21 -10.06 -11.16
N TYR A 44 -3.95 -9.01 -10.80
CA TYR A 44 -5.32 -8.76 -11.31
C TYR A 44 -5.45 -7.45 -12.08
N TYR A 45 -4.53 -6.51 -11.84
CA TYR A 45 -4.50 -5.21 -12.46
C TYR A 45 -3.12 -4.91 -13.03
N THR A 46 -3.10 -4.08 -14.07
CA THR A 46 -1.87 -3.51 -14.63
C THR A 46 -1.86 -2.00 -14.51
N TRP A 47 -0.68 -1.41 -14.48
CA TRP A 47 -0.49 0.04 -14.35
C TRP A 47 -0.54 0.72 -15.71
N ASP A 48 -1.50 1.62 -15.90
CA ASP A 48 -1.53 2.54 -17.04
C ASP A 48 -0.66 3.76 -16.69
N THR A 49 0.53 3.86 -17.29
CA THR A 49 1.48 4.96 -17.04
C THR A 49 0.99 6.31 -17.53
N GLY A 50 0.16 6.34 -18.58
CA GLY A 50 -0.37 7.58 -19.15
C GLY A 50 -1.48 8.17 -18.28
N ARG A 51 -2.40 7.33 -17.82
CA ARG A 51 -3.54 7.73 -16.98
C ARG A 51 -3.24 7.70 -15.49
N LYS A 52 -2.12 7.08 -15.09
CA LYS A 52 -1.74 6.82 -13.69
C LYS A 52 -2.86 6.12 -12.91
N VAL A 53 -3.41 5.05 -13.47
CA VAL A 53 -4.47 4.22 -12.85
C VAL A 53 -4.16 2.74 -12.99
N PHE A 54 -4.74 1.95 -12.11
CA PHE A 54 -4.84 0.51 -12.30
C PHE A 54 -6.00 0.17 -13.22
N ILE A 55 -5.74 -0.68 -14.21
CA ILE A 55 -6.75 -1.24 -15.11
C ILE A 55 -6.78 -2.76 -14.95
N ARG A 56 -7.97 -3.35 -14.95
CA ARG A 56 -8.12 -4.81 -14.87
C ARG A 56 -7.43 -5.48 -16.07
N TRP A 57 -6.83 -6.64 -15.84
CA TRP A 57 -6.37 -7.48 -16.94
C TRP A 57 -7.54 -7.86 -17.85
N LYS A 58 -7.29 -7.90 -19.17
CA LYS A 58 -8.28 -8.33 -20.17
C LYS A 58 -8.15 -9.80 -20.56
N LYS A 59 -7.00 -10.40 -20.29
CA LYS A 59 -6.67 -11.80 -20.62
C LYS A 59 -5.96 -12.42 -19.43
N GLY A 60 -6.32 -13.65 -19.11
CA GLY A 60 -5.81 -14.38 -17.95
C GLY A 60 -6.76 -15.51 -17.56
N THR A 61 -6.51 -16.09 -16.40
CA THR A 61 -7.34 -17.15 -15.82
C THR A 61 -8.52 -16.53 -15.08
N PRO A 62 -9.78 -16.86 -15.40
CA PRO A 62 -10.94 -16.33 -14.68
C PRO A 62 -10.87 -16.61 -13.18
N VAL A 63 -11.21 -15.62 -12.36
CA VAL A 63 -11.35 -15.80 -10.92
C VAL A 63 -12.79 -16.21 -10.63
N PHE A 64 -12.97 -17.37 -9.98
CA PHE A 64 -14.30 -17.88 -9.66
C PHE A 64 -15.09 -16.86 -8.82
N GLY A 65 -16.33 -16.59 -9.23
CA GLY A 65 -17.23 -15.66 -8.52
C GLY A 65 -16.94 -14.17 -8.73
N SER A 66 -16.08 -13.80 -9.68
CA SER A 66 -15.89 -12.40 -10.07
C SER A 66 -15.79 -12.22 -11.58
N ASP A 67 -15.86 -10.97 -12.03
CA ASP A 67 -15.66 -10.55 -13.42
C ASP A 67 -14.18 -10.20 -13.71
N VAL A 68 -13.26 -10.66 -12.86
CA VAL A 68 -11.82 -10.38 -12.93
C VAL A 68 -11.05 -11.60 -13.41
N VAL A 69 -9.94 -11.37 -14.09
CA VAL A 69 -8.99 -12.42 -14.50
C VAL A 69 -7.65 -12.23 -13.79
N ALA A 70 -7.01 -13.34 -13.44
CA ALA A 70 -5.66 -13.39 -12.92
C ALA A 70 -4.65 -13.54 -14.06
N SER A 71 -3.60 -12.73 -14.03
CA SER A 71 -2.42 -12.88 -14.87
C SER A 71 -1.47 -13.90 -14.25
N GLU A 72 -0.85 -14.72 -15.10
CA GLU A 72 0.25 -15.61 -14.73
C GLU A 72 1.60 -14.87 -14.64
N ALA A 73 1.62 -13.57 -15.00
CA ALA A 73 2.83 -12.76 -14.89
C ALA A 73 3.18 -12.49 -13.42
N LEU A 74 4.41 -12.83 -13.03
CA LEU A 74 4.95 -12.51 -11.71
C LEU A 74 5.21 -11.01 -11.60
N GLY A 75 4.43 -10.33 -10.75
CA GLY A 75 4.67 -8.93 -10.41
C GLY A 75 5.99 -8.78 -9.64
N ARG A 76 6.86 -7.87 -10.07
CA ARG A 76 8.09 -7.56 -9.35
C ARG A 76 7.78 -6.66 -8.15
N VAL A 77 7.93 -7.20 -6.95
CA VAL A 77 7.83 -6.46 -5.69
C VAL A 77 9.22 -5.90 -5.37
N TYR A 78 9.39 -4.57 -5.42
CA TYR A 78 10.70 -3.93 -5.20
C TYR A 78 11.24 -4.18 -3.78
N THR A 79 12.42 -4.75 -3.57
CA THR A 79 12.96 -4.88 -2.20
C THR A 79 13.21 -3.49 -1.58
N VAL A 80 12.64 -3.22 -0.40
CA VAL A 80 12.95 -2.03 0.40
C VAL A 80 13.80 -2.46 1.57
N HIS A 81 14.96 -1.81 1.74
CA HIS A 81 15.87 -2.11 2.84
C HIS A 81 15.29 -1.59 4.17
N PRO A 82 15.38 -2.34 5.29
CA PRO A 82 14.85 -1.90 6.61
C PRO A 82 15.37 -0.54 7.09
N ASN A 83 16.60 -0.16 6.73
CA ASN A 83 17.17 1.15 7.04
C ASN A 83 16.42 2.34 6.40
N ASN A 84 15.53 2.11 5.44
CA ASN A 84 14.59 3.13 4.96
C ASN A 84 13.30 3.02 5.78
N SER A 85 13.38 3.44 7.04
CA SER A 85 12.28 3.34 8.01
C SER A 85 10.99 4.02 7.53
N GLU A 86 11.11 5.13 6.80
CA GLU A 86 9.99 5.86 6.19
C GLU A 86 9.19 5.01 5.20
N CYS A 87 9.85 4.11 4.48
CA CYS A 87 9.20 3.20 3.54
C CYS A 87 8.94 1.80 4.12
N PHE A 88 9.65 1.39 5.18
CA PHE A 88 9.57 0.04 5.74
C PHE A 88 8.21 -0.23 6.39
N PHE A 89 7.78 0.61 7.34
CA PHE A 89 6.53 0.37 8.09
C PHE A 89 5.28 0.47 7.21
N PRO A 90 5.09 1.51 6.37
CA PRO A 90 3.93 1.55 5.46
C PRO A 90 3.89 0.35 4.51
N ARG A 91 5.06 -0.10 4.05
CA ARG A 91 5.14 -1.28 3.19
C ARG A 91 4.72 -2.53 3.92
N MET A 92 5.14 -2.71 5.16
CA MET A 92 4.75 -3.86 5.97
C MET A 92 3.23 -3.87 6.16
N LEU A 93 2.63 -2.71 6.50
CA LEU A 93 1.17 -2.56 6.58
C LEU A 93 0.48 -2.90 5.26
N LEU A 94 1.03 -2.50 4.11
CA LEU A 94 0.48 -2.82 2.78
C LEU A 94 0.58 -4.32 2.41
N HIS A 95 1.41 -5.10 3.09
CA HIS A 95 1.48 -6.56 2.98
C HIS A 95 0.54 -7.27 3.96
N THR A 96 -0.10 -6.53 4.87
CA THR A 96 -0.97 -7.10 5.91
C THR A 96 -2.43 -6.62 5.78
N ILE A 97 -2.64 -5.35 5.45
CA ILE A 97 -3.96 -4.71 5.38
C ILE A 97 -4.51 -4.79 3.95
N LYS A 98 -5.70 -5.39 3.82
CA LYS A 98 -6.42 -5.50 2.55
C LYS A 98 -7.22 -4.25 2.25
N GLY A 99 -7.19 -3.83 0.98
CA GLY A 99 -8.09 -2.82 0.47
C GLY A 99 -8.08 -1.43 1.12
N PRO A 100 -6.96 -0.90 1.68
CA PRO A 100 -6.97 0.41 2.31
C PRO A 100 -7.41 1.49 1.32
N THR A 101 -8.26 2.42 1.75
CA THR A 101 -8.74 3.53 0.90
C THR A 101 -8.05 4.86 1.17
N SER A 102 -7.16 4.92 2.15
CA SER A 102 -6.37 6.11 2.52
C SER A 102 -5.20 5.73 3.42
N TYR A 103 -4.27 6.67 3.64
CA TYR A 103 -3.23 6.52 4.65
C TYR A 103 -3.80 6.39 6.06
N THR A 104 -4.83 7.18 6.40
CA THR A 104 -5.52 7.09 7.69
C THR A 104 -6.05 5.68 7.96
N MET A 105 -6.51 4.97 6.93
CA MET A 105 -6.98 3.59 7.08
C MET A 105 -5.82 2.61 7.34
N LEU A 106 -4.62 2.88 6.79
CA LEU A 106 -3.42 2.10 7.13
C LEU A 106 -2.96 2.36 8.58
N GLU A 107 -3.17 3.56 9.09
CA GLU A 107 -2.80 3.96 10.45
C GLU A 107 -3.82 3.49 11.50
N THR A 108 -5.03 3.12 11.08
CA THR A 108 -6.10 2.71 11.98
C THR A 108 -5.99 1.20 12.26
N VAL A 109 -5.58 0.85 13.47
CA VAL A 109 -5.53 -0.54 13.97
C VAL A 109 -6.30 -0.59 15.28
N ASP A 110 -7.27 -1.51 15.37
CA ASP A 110 -8.15 -1.69 16.54
C ASP A 110 -8.98 -0.45 16.95
N GLY A 111 -9.28 0.44 16.01
CA GLY A 111 -10.21 1.56 16.20
C GLY A 111 -9.57 2.95 16.06
N PRO A 112 -8.67 3.37 16.96
CA PRO A 112 -8.05 4.69 16.87
C PRO A 112 -6.94 4.74 15.80
N VAL A 113 -6.75 5.93 15.23
CA VAL A 113 -5.64 6.25 14.33
C VAL A 113 -4.34 6.28 15.14
N CYS A 114 -3.33 5.51 14.72
CA CYS A 114 -2.00 5.53 15.33
C CYS A 114 -1.24 6.80 14.95
N TYR A 115 -0.33 7.27 15.81
CA TYR A 115 0.43 8.48 15.55
C TYR A 115 1.51 8.29 14.46
N ILE A 116 2.06 7.08 14.36
CA ILE A 116 3.05 6.70 13.35
C ILE A 116 2.80 5.27 12.84
N PHE A 117 3.22 4.97 11.60
CA PHE A 117 3.08 3.64 11.00
C PHE A 117 3.76 2.52 11.81
N ARG A 118 4.84 2.82 12.55
CA ARG A 118 5.50 1.85 13.44
C ARG A 118 4.55 1.36 14.52
N GLU A 119 3.78 2.24 15.13
CA GLU A 119 2.82 1.89 16.18
C GLU A 119 1.71 0.99 15.63
N ALA A 120 1.19 1.30 14.43
CA ALA A 120 0.24 0.42 13.73
C ALA A 120 0.84 -0.99 13.50
N CYS A 121 2.12 -1.07 13.12
CA CYS A 121 2.82 -2.34 12.98
C CYS A 121 2.97 -3.09 14.31
N GLN A 122 3.25 -2.40 15.42
CA GLN A 122 3.33 -3.00 16.76
C GLN A 122 1.98 -3.56 17.20
N LYS A 123 0.89 -2.81 17.02
CA LYS A 123 -0.48 -3.27 17.34
C LYS A 123 -0.89 -4.49 16.53
N LEU A 124 -0.46 -4.58 15.28
CA LEU A 124 -0.65 -5.77 14.44
C LEU A 124 0.31 -6.93 14.77
N GLY A 125 1.20 -6.79 15.75
CA GLY A 125 2.17 -7.81 16.14
C GLY A 125 3.23 -8.09 15.07
N LEU A 126 3.51 -7.13 14.19
CA LEU A 126 4.46 -7.29 13.07
C LEU A 126 5.91 -6.96 13.45
N LEU A 127 6.12 -6.47 14.68
CA LEU A 127 7.43 -6.13 15.22
C LEU A 127 7.67 -6.95 16.47
N GLU A 128 8.91 -7.42 16.66
CA GLU A 128 9.30 -8.01 17.94
C GLU A 128 9.23 -6.94 19.03
N ASP A 129 8.61 -7.31 20.13
CA ASP A 129 8.44 -6.42 21.27
C ASP A 129 9.80 -6.28 21.98
N ASP A 130 10.45 -5.14 21.81
CA ASP A 130 11.66 -4.78 22.57
C ASP A 130 11.36 -4.64 24.09
N GLU A 131 10.09 -4.71 24.54
CA GLU A 131 9.73 -4.74 25.97
C GLU A 131 10.13 -6.03 26.70
N ARG A 132 10.74 -7.01 26.03
CA ARG A 132 11.16 -8.26 26.68
C ARG A 132 12.30 -8.10 27.70
N TRP A 133 12.97 -6.95 27.76
CA TRP A 133 14.09 -6.72 28.69
C TRP A 133 13.72 -5.98 29.98
N THR A 134 12.61 -5.22 30.02
CA THR A 134 12.24 -4.40 31.19
C THR A 134 11.46 -5.16 32.26
N LYS A 135 10.94 -6.37 31.96
CA LYS A 135 10.19 -7.20 32.94
C LYS A 135 11.00 -8.25 33.68
N THR A 136 12.30 -8.39 33.38
CA THR A 136 13.17 -9.40 34.03
C THR A 136 14.17 -8.78 35.03
N MET A 137 14.06 -7.47 35.31
CA MET A 137 14.89 -6.76 36.31
C MET A 137 14.05 -6.04 37.38
N ALA A 138 12.91 -6.61 37.77
CA ALA A 138 12.14 -6.17 38.93
C ALA A 138 12.13 -7.27 40.00
#